data_AF-A0A1M6SBV3-F1
#
_entry.id   AF-A0A1M6SBV3-F1
#
_cell.length_a   1.000
_cell.length_b   1.000
_cell.length_c   1.000
_cell.angle_alpha   90.00
_cell.angle_beta   90.00
_cell.angle_gamma   90.00
#
_symmetry.space_group_name_H-M   'P 1'
#
loop_
_entity.id
_entity.type
_entity.pdbx_description
1 polymer ?
#
loop_
_entity_poly.entity_id
_entity_poly.type
_entity_poly.pdbx_seq_one_letter_code
_entity_poly.pdbx_strand_id
1 'polypeptide(L)'
;MADWIGGNCPVPSETHAKLARQRQANLTKPAGSLGHLERLAIDLAALQGTDRPRALRAPIIIFAGDHGVAARGVSAYPSDVTVQMLYNFASGGAAISVLARELGVPLLVVDAGTLSEQPVPGVLTDKPRRGTRDFGEEAALTPPEVVQALGCGRRALRQVIAEGADLVILGEMGIGNTTSAAAIACALTGRRPELVVGNGTGLDDAGRERKVIVIKQALAFHGIEGSGSKVEDVFSAVGGLEIAALTGAIVASAQNRVPVLIDGFIVSVAALAAVRINPSCRPWLIFSHRSAERGHQLMLEEMDARPILDLGLRLGEGSGAALALPVLRLACALHNGMATFDEAAVSGRIP
;
A
#
# COMPACT_ATOMS: atom_id res chain seq x y z
N MET A 1 17.53 4.49 -13.05
CA MET A 1 16.27 4.73 -12.29
C MET A 1 15.57 5.94 -12.89
N ALA A 2 14.23 6.01 -12.90
CA ALA A 2 13.54 7.16 -13.49
C ALA A 2 13.83 8.44 -12.69
N ASP A 3 14.29 9.52 -13.33
CA ASP A 3 14.82 10.72 -12.66
C ASP A 3 13.93 11.31 -11.56
N TRP A 4 12.61 11.14 -11.69
CA TRP A 4 11.65 11.70 -10.75
C TRP A 4 11.56 10.95 -9.41
N ILE A 5 11.85 9.65 -9.36
CA ILE A 5 11.49 8.82 -8.21
C ILE A 5 12.40 9.05 -7.00
N GLY A 6 13.64 9.49 -7.24
CA GLY A 6 14.59 9.88 -6.19
C GLY A 6 14.41 11.31 -5.67
N GLY A 7 13.51 12.11 -6.27
CA GLY A 7 13.28 13.49 -5.84
C GLY A 7 12.65 13.56 -4.44
N ASN A 8 13.18 14.40 -3.55
CA ASN A 8 12.69 14.51 -2.18
C ASN A 8 11.19 14.88 -2.12
N CYS A 9 10.47 14.20 -1.24
CA CYS A 9 9.12 14.55 -0.84
C CYS A 9 9.14 15.78 0.08
N PRO A 10 8.10 16.61 0.07
CA PRO A 10 7.96 17.70 1.03
C PRO A 10 7.98 17.19 2.48
N VAL A 11 8.49 18.02 3.38
CA VAL A 11 8.49 17.73 4.82
C VAL A 11 7.10 18.08 5.40
N PRO A 12 6.46 17.18 6.17
CA PRO A 12 5.20 17.49 6.86
C PRO A 12 5.34 18.71 7.79
N SER A 13 4.25 19.46 7.96
CA SER A 13 4.26 20.72 8.69
C SER A 13 4.30 20.53 10.21
N GLU A 14 5.46 20.76 10.83
CA GLU A 14 5.58 20.73 12.30
C GLU A 14 4.71 21.80 12.98
N THR A 15 4.50 22.95 12.33
CA THR A 15 3.60 24.00 12.82
C THR A 15 2.18 23.45 13.03
N HIS A 16 1.61 22.80 12.01
CA HIS A 16 0.26 22.24 12.11
C HIS A 16 0.22 21.01 13.02
N ALA A 17 1.31 20.22 13.08
CA ALA A 17 1.42 19.14 14.07
C ALA A 17 1.33 19.67 15.51
N LYS A 18 2.03 20.78 15.81
CA LYS A 18 2.01 21.44 17.11
C LYS A 18 0.64 22.04 17.44
N LEU A 19 0.02 22.75 16.49
CA LEU A 19 -1.32 23.33 16.67
C LEU A 19 -2.37 22.24 16.89
N ALA A 20 -2.31 21.14 16.13
CA ALA A 20 -3.22 20.01 16.31
C ALA A 20 -3.03 19.33 17.69
N ARG A 21 -1.79 19.18 18.16
CA ARG A 21 -1.49 18.68 19.53
C ARG A 21 -2.10 19.58 20.60
N GLN A 22 -1.93 20.89 20.48
CA GLN A 22 -2.50 21.88 21.41
C GLN A 22 -4.04 21.80 21.42
N ARG A 23 -4.66 21.75 20.23
CA ARG A 23 -6.10 21.59 20.12
C ARG A 23 -6.58 20.29 20.78
N GLN A 24 -5.95 19.14 20.49
CA GLN A 24 -6.32 17.85 21.10
C GLN A 24 -6.26 17.88 22.64
N ALA A 25 -5.31 18.61 23.23
CA ALA A 25 -5.21 18.77 24.67
C ALA A 25 -6.32 19.64 25.28
N ASN A 26 -6.91 20.53 24.48
CA ASN A 26 -7.94 21.49 24.91
C ASN A 26 -9.38 21.06 24.58
N LEU A 27 -9.60 20.00 23.79
CA LEU A 27 -10.93 19.46 23.53
C LEU A 27 -11.58 18.99 24.84
N THR A 28 -12.92 19.07 24.95
CA THR A 28 -13.72 18.68 26.13
C THR A 28 -13.69 17.17 26.41
N LYS A 29 -12.52 16.68 26.78
CA LYS A 29 -12.22 15.28 27.10
C LYS A 29 -10.96 15.24 27.98
N PRO A 30 -10.75 14.18 28.79
CA PRO A 30 -9.45 13.96 29.41
C PRO A 30 -8.36 13.87 28.32
N ALA A 31 -7.22 14.53 28.54
CA ALA A 31 -6.11 14.52 27.58
C ALA A 31 -5.68 13.08 27.25
N GLY A 32 -5.57 12.75 25.96
CA GLY A 32 -5.20 11.40 25.49
C GLY A 32 -6.31 10.34 25.54
N SER A 33 -7.52 10.66 26.01
CA SER A 33 -8.61 9.68 26.16
C SER A 33 -9.15 9.11 24.84
N LEU A 34 -8.92 9.77 23.70
CA LEU A 34 -9.25 9.21 22.37
C LEU A 34 -8.08 8.41 21.76
N GLY A 35 -6.97 8.25 22.50
CA GLY A 35 -5.87 7.37 22.18
C GLY A 35 -5.31 7.60 20.77
N HIS A 36 -5.33 6.55 19.94
CA HIS A 36 -4.72 6.61 18.62
C HIS A 36 -5.44 7.57 17.64
N LEU A 37 -6.74 7.82 17.83
CA LEU A 37 -7.49 8.76 16.99
C LEU A 37 -6.92 10.19 17.09
N GLU A 38 -6.45 10.58 18.27
CA GLU A 38 -5.81 11.90 18.45
C GLU A 38 -4.56 12.00 17.57
N ARG A 39 -3.76 10.93 17.56
CA ARG A 39 -2.53 10.86 16.77
C ARG A 39 -2.81 10.90 15.27
N LEU A 40 -3.81 10.16 14.79
CA LEU A 40 -4.20 10.17 13.38
C LEU A 40 -4.60 11.57 12.89
N ALA A 41 -5.37 12.32 13.70
CA ALA A 41 -5.73 13.69 13.36
C ALA A 41 -4.50 14.62 13.34
N ILE A 42 -3.60 14.50 14.32
CA ILE A 42 -2.35 15.28 14.37
C ILE A 42 -1.46 14.99 13.15
N ASP A 43 -1.30 13.71 12.79
CA ASP A 43 -0.47 13.30 11.67
C ASP A 43 -1.06 13.83 10.36
N LEU A 44 -2.39 13.73 10.15
CA LEU A 44 -3.03 14.31 8.96
C LEU A 44 -2.93 15.85 8.92
N ALA A 45 -3.05 16.53 10.06
CA ALA A 45 -2.89 17.99 10.12
C ALA A 45 -1.50 18.41 9.66
N ALA A 46 -0.47 17.67 10.10
CA ALA A 46 0.91 17.88 9.68
C ALA A 46 1.08 17.61 8.18
N LEU A 47 0.57 16.48 7.69
CA LEU A 47 0.74 16.06 6.30
C LEU A 47 0.02 16.99 5.32
N GLN A 48 -1.19 17.42 5.65
CA GLN A 48 -1.98 18.31 4.80
C GLN A 48 -1.62 19.79 5.01
N GLY A 49 -0.85 20.10 6.05
CA GLY A 49 -0.48 21.48 6.40
C GLY A 49 -1.71 22.33 6.72
N THR A 50 -2.61 21.80 7.57
CA THR A 50 -3.86 22.47 7.96
C THR A 50 -4.26 22.14 9.39
N ASP A 51 -4.87 23.10 10.08
CA ASP A 51 -5.45 22.89 11.42
C ASP A 51 -6.76 22.08 11.38
N ARG A 52 -7.34 21.91 10.19
CA ARG A 52 -8.60 21.17 9.98
C ARG A 52 -8.39 20.01 9.01
N PRO A 53 -7.69 18.95 9.42
CA PRO A 53 -7.42 17.79 8.58
C PRO A 53 -8.70 17.11 8.12
N ARG A 54 -8.62 16.43 6.98
CA ARG A 54 -9.75 15.68 6.40
C ARG A 54 -9.29 14.43 5.64
N ALA A 55 -10.20 13.49 5.46
CA ALA A 55 -9.99 12.30 4.63
C ALA A 55 -11.24 12.06 3.76
N LEU A 56 -11.67 13.09 3.05
CA LEU A 56 -12.96 13.09 2.35
C LEU A 56 -12.81 12.53 0.94
N ARG A 57 -11.80 13.00 0.19
CA ARG A 57 -11.54 12.62 -1.20
C ARG A 57 -10.41 11.59 -1.21
N ALA A 58 -10.79 10.34 -0.94
CA ALA A 58 -9.88 9.21 -0.79
C ALA A 58 -10.11 8.13 -1.87
N PRO A 59 -9.79 8.41 -3.15
CA PRO A 59 -9.96 7.44 -4.22
C PRO A 59 -9.10 6.19 -3.96
N ILE A 60 -9.61 5.08 -4.47
CA ILE A 60 -8.98 3.77 -4.39
C ILE A 60 -8.37 3.45 -5.74
N ILE A 61 -7.09 3.07 -5.79
CA ILE A 61 -6.42 2.62 -7.00
C ILE A 61 -5.96 1.18 -6.82
N ILE A 62 -6.42 0.29 -7.70
CA ILE A 62 -6.02 -1.12 -7.73
C ILE A 62 -5.11 -1.34 -8.93
N PHE A 63 -3.90 -1.82 -8.69
CA PHE A 63 -2.99 -2.25 -9.75
C PHE A 63 -3.04 -3.78 -9.90
N ALA A 64 -3.31 -4.27 -11.10
CA ALA A 64 -3.35 -5.69 -11.38
C ALA A 64 -2.19 -6.15 -12.26
N GLY A 65 -1.61 -7.31 -11.93
CA GLY A 65 -0.48 -7.90 -12.65
C GLY A 65 -0.38 -9.40 -12.46
N ASP A 66 -0.02 -10.12 -13.52
CA ASP A 66 0.18 -11.57 -13.47
C ASP A 66 1.65 -11.94 -13.28
N HIS A 67 1.90 -13.08 -12.64
CA HIS A 67 3.24 -13.50 -12.26
C HIS A 67 3.63 -14.84 -12.89
N GLY A 68 4.79 -14.89 -13.57
CA GLY A 68 5.30 -16.14 -14.17
C GLY A 68 5.53 -17.24 -13.13
N VAL A 69 5.94 -16.87 -11.92
CA VAL A 69 6.15 -17.82 -10.81
C VAL A 69 4.88 -18.60 -10.43
N ALA A 70 3.68 -18.11 -10.78
CA ALA A 70 2.43 -18.81 -10.51
C ALA A 70 2.39 -20.23 -11.10
N ALA A 71 3.08 -20.45 -12.23
CA ALA A 71 3.21 -21.77 -12.87
C ALA A 71 3.89 -22.82 -11.98
N ARG A 72 4.61 -22.41 -10.93
CA ARG A 72 5.25 -23.30 -9.96
C ARG A 72 4.32 -23.81 -8.85
N GLY A 73 3.01 -23.63 -8.98
CA GLY A 73 2.04 -24.11 -7.99
C GLY A 73 2.16 -23.39 -6.64
N VAL A 74 2.44 -22.09 -6.68
CA VAL A 74 2.55 -21.19 -5.51
C VAL A 74 1.25 -20.45 -5.21
N SER A 75 0.14 -20.84 -5.83
CA SER A 75 -1.19 -20.30 -5.59
C SER A 75 -2.21 -21.43 -5.60
N ALA A 76 -3.27 -21.29 -4.80
CA ALA A 76 -4.44 -22.18 -4.86
C ALA A 76 -5.32 -21.95 -6.11
N TYR A 77 -5.15 -20.80 -6.77
CA TYR A 77 -5.96 -20.38 -7.91
C TYR A 77 -5.11 -20.28 -9.19
N PRO A 78 -5.69 -20.58 -10.37
CA PRO A 78 -5.02 -20.42 -11.66
C PRO A 78 -4.85 -18.95 -12.04
N SER A 79 -3.87 -18.63 -12.89
CA SER A 79 -3.55 -17.25 -13.29
C SER A 79 -4.70 -16.52 -13.96
N ASP A 80 -5.62 -17.23 -14.63
CA ASP A 80 -6.80 -16.66 -15.28
C ASP A 80 -7.67 -15.83 -14.31
N VAL A 81 -7.62 -16.14 -13.00
CA VAL A 81 -8.39 -15.43 -11.96
C VAL A 81 -8.01 -13.95 -11.90
N THR A 82 -6.77 -13.57 -12.20
CA THR A 82 -6.37 -12.14 -12.20
C THR A 82 -7.22 -11.34 -13.19
N VAL A 83 -7.36 -11.83 -14.42
CA VAL A 83 -8.15 -11.16 -15.47
C VAL A 83 -9.65 -11.25 -15.15
N GLN A 84 -10.13 -12.37 -14.63
CA GLN A 84 -11.53 -12.50 -14.18
C GLN A 84 -11.88 -11.48 -13.09
N MET A 85 -10.96 -11.23 -12.16
CA MET A 85 -11.15 -10.23 -11.11
C MET A 85 -11.19 -8.80 -11.66
N LEU A 86 -10.49 -8.49 -12.76
CA LEU A 86 -10.66 -7.20 -13.44
C LEU A 86 -12.11 -6.95 -13.87
N TYR A 87 -12.77 -7.95 -14.46
CA TYR A 87 -14.19 -7.86 -14.78
C TYR A 87 -15.07 -7.75 -13.52
N ASN A 88 -14.70 -8.45 -12.45
CA ASN A 88 -15.42 -8.37 -11.17
C ASN A 88 -15.30 -6.99 -10.52
N PHE A 89 -14.13 -6.35 -10.58
CA PHE A 89 -13.95 -4.97 -10.10
C PHE A 89 -14.81 -4.00 -10.92
N ALA A 90 -14.74 -4.09 -12.25
CA ALA A 90 -15.45 -3.21 -13.18
C ALA A 90 -16.98 -3.36 -13.10
N SER A 91 -17.48 -4.57 -12.83
CA SER A 91 -18.91 -4.84 -12.61
C SER A 91 -19.40 -4.53 -11.19
N GLY A 92 -18.50 -4.18 -10.27
CA GLY A 92 -18.85 -3.77 -8.92
C GLY A 92 -19.05 -4.92 -7.91
N GLY A 93 -18.68 -6.15 -8.27
CA GLY A 93 -18.92 -7.36 -7.48
C GLY A 93 -17.79 -7.73 -6.52
N ALA A 94 -16.59 -7.19 -6.69
CA ALA A 94 -15.48 -7.43 -5.77
C ALA A 94 -15.68 -6.72 -4.42
N ALA A 95 -15.03 -7.22 -3.37
CA ALA A 95 -15.17 -6.67 -2.01
C ALA A 95 -14.76 -5.19 -1.96
N ILE A 96 -13.65 -4.82 -2.60
CA ILE A 96 -13.24 -3.42 -2.68
C ILE A 96 -14.24 -2.56 -3.46
N SER A 97 -14.88 -3.10 -4.50
CA SER A 97 -15.89 -2.37 -5.27
C SER A 97 -17.14 -2.08 -4.43
N VAL A 98 -17.56 -3.03 -3.59
CA VAL A 98 -18.63 -2.82 -2.62
C VAL A 98 -18.22 -1.74 -1.62
N LEU A 99 -17.03 -1.86 -1.00
CA LEU A 99 -16.54 -0.89 -0.03
C LEU A 99 -16.40 0.52 -0.63
N ALA A 100 -15.88 0.65 -1.85
CA ALA A 100 -15.73 1.93 -2.54
C ALA A 100 -17.09 2.64 -2.69
N ARG A 101 -18.12 1.88 -3.11
CA ARG A 101 -19.49 2.39 -3.25
C ARG A 101 -20.07 2.81 -1.91
N GLU A 102 -19.98 1.97 -0.87
CA GLU A 102 -20.51 2.30 0.47
C GLU A 102 -19.81 3.51 1.10
N LEU A 103 -18.50 3.68 0.83
CA LEU A 103 -17.71 4.81 1.31
C LEU A 103 -17.89 6.09 0.49
N GLY A 104 -18.57 6.00 -0.67
CA GLY A 104 -18.73 7.08 -1.63
C GLY A 104 -17.41 7.56 -2.23
N VAL A 105 -16.46 6.66 -2.46
CA VAL A 105 -15.15 6.99 -3.03
C VAL A 105 -14.95 6.37 -4.42
N PRO A 106 -14.28 7.07 -5.36
CA PRO A 106 -14.00 6.50 -6.68
C PRO A 106 -13.08 5.28 -6.59
N LEU A 107 -13.34 4.28 -7.44
CA LEU A 107 -12.47 3.13 -7.65
C LEU A 107 -11.87 3.21 -9.06
N LEU A 108 -10.55 3.34 -9.13
CA LEU A 108 -9.77 3.24 -10.36
C LEU A 108 -9.07 1.87 -10.39
N VAL A 109 -9.30 1.11 -11.45
CA VAL A 109 -8.62 -0.17 -11.67
C VAL A 109 -7.64 0.00 -12.82
N VAL A 110 -6.40 -0.43 -12.61
CA VAL A 110 -5.31 -0.32 -13.56
C VAL A 110 -4.75 -1.70 -13.86
N ASP A 111 -4.89 -2.14 -15.11
CA ASP A 111 -4.15 -3.28 -15.64
C ASP A 111 -2.70 -2.85 -15.92
N ALA A 112 -1.83 -3.11 -14.93
CA ALA A 112 -0.41 -2.77 -14.97
C ALA A 112 0.45 -3.89 -15.58
N GLY A 113 -0.12 -5.08 -15.79
CA GLY A 113 0.68 -6.24 -16.20
C GLY A 113 -0.04 -7.56 -16.31
N THR A 114 -1.37 -7.60 -16.48
CA THR A 114 -2.09 -8.88 -16.58
C THR A 114 -1.86 -9.58 -17.92
N LEU A 115 -2.16 -10.86 -17.97
CA LEU A 115 -2.14 -11.70 -19.17
C LEU A 115 -3.25 -11.36 -20.17
N SER A 116 -4.16 -10.43 -19.86
CA SER A 116 -5.25 -10.04 -20.78
C SER A 116 -4.69 -9.59 -22.13
N GLU A 117 -5.19 -10.19 -23.21
CA GLU A 117 -4.79 -9.84 -24.58
C GLU A 117 -5.47 -8.58 -25.10
N GLN A 118 -6.63 -8.23 -24.53
CA GLN A 118 -7.45 -7.09 -24.91
C GLN A 118 -7.69 -6.17 -23.71
N PRO A 119 -7.93 -4.87 -23.92
CA PRO A 119 -8.38 -3.97 -22.86
C PRO A 119 -9.68 -4.47 -22.22
N VAL A 120 -9.74 -4.44 -20.88
CA VAL A 120 -10.95 -4.78 -20.12
C VAL A 120 -11.81 -3.52 -19.97
N PRO A 121 -13.10 -3.53 -20.37
CA PRO A 121 -13.96 -2.36 -20.20
C PRO A 121 -14.03 -1.90 -18.74
N GLY A 122 -13.90 -0.58 -18.51
CA GLY A 122 -13.89 -0.01 -17.16
C GLY A 122 -12.55 -0.11 -16.42
N VAL A 123 -11.51 -0.64 -17.07
CA VAL A 123 -10.15 -0.75 -16.51
C VAL A 123 -9.17 0.06 -17.36
N LEU A 124 -8.32 0.85 -16.71
CA LEU A 124 -7.23 1.55 -17.39
C LEU A 124 -6.12 0.57 -17.73
N THR A 125 -5.71 0.47 -19.00
CA THR A 125 -4.56 -0.35 -19.39
C THR A 125 -3.31 0.50 -19.49
N ASP A 126 -2.29 0.16 -18.69
CA ASP A 126 -0.98 0.81 -18.70
C ASP A 126 0.11 -0.21 -18.34
N LYS A 127 0.23 -1.23 -19.20
CA LYS A 127 1.13 -2.36 -18.98
C LYS A 127 2.30 -2.37 -19.96
N PRO A 128 3.55 -2.50 -19.48
CA PRO A 128 4.73 -2.60 -20.35
C PRO A 128 4.81 -3.97 -21.04
N ARG A 129 4.15 -4.98 -20.48
CA ARG A 129 4.06 -6.35 -21.00
C ARG A 129 2.90 -7.11 -20.35
N ARG A 130 2.64 -8.33 -20.83
CA ARG A 130 1.65 -9.26 -20.26
C ARG A 130 2.34 -10.27 -19.34
N GLY A 131 2.05 -10.20 -18.04
CA GLY A 131 2.65 -11.03 -17.00
C GLY A 131 4.16 -10.79 -16.82
N THR A 132 4.71 -11.14 -15.65
CA THR A 132 6.16 -11.24 -15.47
C THR A 132 6.72 -12.54 -16.06
N ARG A 133 8.04 -12.62 -16.24
CA ARG A 133 8.71 -13.92 -16.47
C ARG A 133 8.75 -14.71 -15.16
N ASP A 134 8.97 -16.01 -15.25
CA ASP A 134 9.20 -16.83 -14.05
C ASP A 134 10.59 -16.53 -13.48
N PHE A 135 10.62 -15.87 -12.33
CA PHE A 135 11.88 -15.49 -11.69
C PHE A 135 12.72 -16.67 -11.19
N GLY A 136 12.16 -17.89 -11.20
CA GLY A 136 12.90 -19.11 -10.92
C GLY A 136 13.79 -19.58 -12.08
N GLU A 137 13.67 -18.99 -13.27
CA GLU A 137 14.44 -19.38 -14.48
C GLU A 137 15.20 -18.22 -15.09
N GLU A 138 14.62 -17.01 -15.06
CA GLU A 138 15.21 -15.80 -15.62
C GLU A 138 14.81 -14.57 -14.78
N ALA A 139 15.16 -13.35 -15.19
CA ALA A 139 14.74 -12.15 -14.48
C ALA A 139 13.24 -11.88 -14.70
N ALA A 140 12.47 -11.61 -13.64
CA ALA A 140 11.04 -11.28 -13.73
C ALA A 140 10.76 -10.16 -14.75
N LEU A 141 11.58 -9.10 -14.71
CA LEU A 141 11.44 -7.86 -15.47
C LEU A 141 12.79 -7.38 -16.01
N THR A 142 12.75 -6.70 -17.16
CA THR A 142 13.91 -5.94 -17.65
C THR A 142 13.96 -4.56 -16.97
N PRO A 143 15.13 -3.89 -16.91
CA PRO A 143 15.22 -2.55 -16.32
C PRO A 143 14.26 -1.51 -16.96
N PRO A 144 14.06 -1.49 -18.30
CA PRO A 144 13.03 -0.64 -18.92
C PRO A 144 11.60 -0.98 -18.47
N GLU A 145 11.26 -2.27 -18.30
CA GLU A 145 9.95 -2.69 -17.80
C GLU A 145 9.73 -2.20 -16.36
N VAL A 146 10.74 -2.27 -15.48
CA VAL A 146 10.68 -1.72 -14.12
C VAL A 146 10.43 -0.21 -14.15
N VAL A 147 11.16 0.54 -14.99
CA VAL A 147 10.98 1.99 -15.14
C VAL A 147 9.57 2.33 -15.64
N GLN A 148 9.05 1.58 -16.61
CA GLN A 148 7.70 1.79 -17.14
C GLN A 148 6.61 1.48 -16.10
N ALA A 149 6.77 0.40 -15.32
CA ALA A 149 5.85 0.02 -14.26
C ALA A 149 5.80 1.05 -13.12
N LEU A 150 6.97 1.52 -12.65
CA LEU A 150 7.03 2.65 -11.70
C LEU A 150 6.33 3.90 -12.27
N GLY A 151 6.50 4.15 -13.56
CA GLY A 151 5.84 5.23 -14.29
C GLY A 151 4.31 5.08 -14.37
N CYS A 152 3.79 3.86 -14.49
CA CYS A 152 2.35 3.55 -14.48
C CYS A 152 1.71 4.03 -13.18
N GLY A 153 2.32 3.69 -12.04
CA GLY A 153 1.89 4.19 -10.72
C GLY A 153 1.79 5.72 -10.65
N ARG A 154 2.83 6.41 -11.14
CA ARG A 154 2.84 7.89 -11.19
C ARG A 154 1.72 8.45 -12.08
N ARG A 155 1.46 7.84 -13.23
CA ARG A 155 0.43 8.30 -14.17
C ARG A 155 -0.97 8.14 -13.59
N ALA A 156 -1.28 6.96 -13.03
CA ALA A 156 -2.57 6.71 -12.37
C ALA A 156 -2.82 7.67 -11.20
N LEU A 157 -1.79 7.93 -10.40
CA LEU A 157 -1.92 8.87 -9.28
C LEU A 157 -2.15 10.32 -9.75
N ARG A 158 -1.45 10.78 -10.79
CA ARG A 158 -1.62 12.15 -11.32
C ARG A 158 -3.07 12.45 -11.68
N GLN A 159 -3.79 11.46 -12.20
CA GLN A 159 -5.21 11.58 -12.50
C GLN A 159 -6.01 11.89 -11.24
N VAL A 160 -5.89 11.08 -10.19
CA VAL A 160 -6.70 11.26 -8.97
C VAL A 160 -6.33 12.53 -8.19
N ILE A 161 -5.07 12.97 -8.28
CA ILE A 161 -4.64 14.24 -7.68
C ILE A 161 -5.26 15.43 -8.41
N ALA A 162 -5.33 15.38 -9.74
CA ALA A 162 -6.01 16.43 -10.52
C ALA A 162 -7.51 16.52 -10.19
N GLU A 163 -8.12 15.41 -9.77
CA GLU A 163 -9.50 15.33 -9.27
C GLU A 163 -9.64 15.78 -7.79
N GLY A 164 -8.52 16.15 -7.15
CA GLY A 164 -8.48 16.76 -5.83
C GLY A 164 -8.45 15.76 -4.67
N ALA A 165 -7.82 14.60 -4.86
CA ALA A 165 -7.55 13.66 -3.77
C ALA A 165 -6.82 14.32 -2.59
N ASP A 166 -7.30 14.09 -1.36
CA ASP A 166 -6.66 14.55 -0.11
C ASP A 166 -6.04 13.39 0.70
N LEU A 167 -6.27 12.17 0.24
CA LEU A 167 -5.73 10.89 0.69
C LEU A 167 -5.84 9.93 -0.51
N VAL A 168 -5.03 8.89 -0.59
CA VAL A 168 -5.24 7.81 -1.56
C VAL A 168 -5.15 6.45 -0.88
N ILE A 169 -5.99 5.51 -1.34
CA ILE A 169 -5.93 4.11 -0.96
C ILE A 169 -5.34 3.33 -2.14
N LEU A 170 -4.34 2.50 -1.85
CA LEU A 170 -3.72 1.67 -2.86
C LEU A 170 -3.96 0.20 -2.55
N GLY A 171 -4.27 -0.58 -3.59
CA GLY A 171 -4.45 -2.01 -3.53
C GLY A 171 -3.88 -2.71 -4.76
N GLU A 172 -3.92 -4.02 -4.72
CA GLU A 172 -3.38 -4.87 -5.78
C GLU A 172 -4.31 -6.03 -6.11
N MET A 173 -4.03 -6.66 -7.24
CA MET A 173 -4.59 -7.96 -7.60
C MET A 173 -3.56 -8.72 -8.45
N GLY A 174 -3.26 -9.96 -8.10
CA GLY A 174 -2.36 -10.77 -8.91
C GLY A 174 -2.17 -12.18 -8.41
N ILE A 175 -2.45 -13.17 -9.25
CA ILE A 175 -2.12 -14.55 -8.89
C ILE A 175 -0.60 -14.74 -8.89
N GLY A 176 -0.07 -15.24 -7.77
CA GLY A 176 1.36 -15.46 -7.54
C GLY A 176 2.09 -14.28 -6.86
N ASN A 177 1.45 -13.13 -6.72
CA ASN A 177 2.11 -11.93 -6.23
C ASN A 177 2.55 -11.97 -4.77
N THR A 178 1.89 -12.74 -3.90
CA THR A 178 2.36 -12.96 -2.51
C THR A 178 3.75 -13.61 -2.47
N THR A 179 4.08 -14.44 -3.47
CA THR A 179 5.42 -15.03 -3.62
C THR A 179 6.44 -13.98 -4.06
N SER A 180 6.09 -13.15 -5.05
CA SER A 180 6.94 -12.03 -5.47
C SER A 180 7.16 -11.03 -4.33
N ALA A 181 6.09 -10.63 -3.63
CA ALA A 181 6.16 -9.74 -2.47
C ALA A 181 7.04 -10.32 -1.36
N ALA A 182 6.94 -11.61 -1.06
CA ALA A 182 7.81 -12.26 -0.09
C ALA A 182 9.27 -12.30 -0.55
N ALA A 183 9.55 -12.56 -1.84
CA ALA A 183 10.91 -12.51 -2.38
C ALA A 183 11.51 -11.11 -2.28
N ILE A 184 10.76 -10.07 -2.68
CA ILE A 184 11.17 -8.67 -2.56
C ILE A 184 11.43 -8.32 -1.09
N ALA A 185 10.52 -8.67 -0.19
CA ALA A 185 10.69 -8.42 1.24
C ALA A 185 11.98 -9.07 1.78
N CYS A 186 12.25 -10.33 1.42
CA CYS A 186 13.48 -11.02 1.81
C CYS A 186 14.73 -10.30 1.29
N ALA A 187 14.76 -9.92 0.01
CA ALA A 187 15.89 -9.22 -0.60
C ALA A 187 16.12 -7.80 -0.05
N LEU A 188 15.08 -7.11 0.42
CA LEU A 188 15.20 -5.75 0.97
C LEU A 188 15.48 -5.72 2.48
N THR A 189 15.25 -6.82 3.19
CA THR A 189 15.38 -6.89 4.66
C THR A 189 16.44 -7.88 5.12
N GLY A 190 16.92 -8.77 4.24
CA GLY A 190 17.76 -9.90 4.61
C GLY A 190 17.06 -10.97 5.46
N ARG A 191 15.73 -10.87 5.64
CA ARG A 191 14.96 -11.86 6.41
C ARG A 191 14.88 -13.17 5.63
N ARG A 192 14.89 -14.28 6.37
CA ARG A 192 14.76 -15.61 5.79
C ARG A 192 13.33 -15.85 5.27
N PRO A 193 13.13 -16.51 4.11
CA PRO A 193 11.81 -16.76 3.54
C PRO A 193 10.82 -17.44 4.49
N GLU A 194 11.28 -18.32 5.38
CA GLU A 194 10.44 -19.02 6.37
C GLU A 194 9.74 -18.09 7.37
N LEU A 195 10.30 -16.90 7.60
CA LEU A 195 9.71 -15.90 8.48
C LEU A 195 8.69 -15.03 7.76
N VAL A 196 8.85 -14.86 6.45
CA VAL A 196 8.07 -13.91 5.63
C VAL A 196 6.90 -14.59 4.94
N VAL A 197 7.09 -15.81 4.43
CA VAL A 197 6.10 -16.51 3.62
C VAL A 197 4.91 -16.95 4.47
N GLY A 198 3.73 -16.45 4.12
CA GLY A 198 2.43 -16.86 4.63
C GLY A 198 1.68 -17.82 3.69
N ASN A 199 0.43 -18.12 4.05
CA ASN A 199 -0.43 -19.02 3.28
C ASN A 199 -1.06 -18.30 2.07
N GLY A 200 -1.08 -16.96 2.04
CA GLY A 200 -1.66 -16.17 0.95
C GLY A 200 -3.13 -16.53 0.70
N THR A 201 -3.40 -17.02 -0.51
CA THR A 201 -4.73 -17.44 -0.99
C THR A 201 -5.32 -18.67 -0.28
N GLY A 202 -4.70 -19.16 0.81
CA GLY A 202 -5.18 -20.28 1.61
C GLY A 202 -4.45 -21.59 1.34
N LEU A 203 -3.18 -21.54 0.95
CA LEU A 203 -2.36 -22.73 0.77
C LEU A 203 -2.19 -23.54 2.05
N ASP A 204 -1.99 -24.85 1.88
CA ASP A 204 -1.58 -25.77 2.94
C ASP A 204 -0.07 -25.64 3.23
N ASP A 205 0.42 -26.40 4.22
CA ASP A 205 1.83 -26.37 4.60
C ASP A 205 2.77 -26.78 3.46
N ALA A 206 2.37 -27.73 2.62
CA ALA A 206 3.14 -28.15 1.46
C ALA A 206 3.27 -27.03 0.42
N GLY A 207 2.19 -26.30 0.14
CA GLY A 207 2.19 -25.12 -0.72
C GLY A 207 3.06 -23.99 -0.15
N ARG A 208 3.02 -23.78 1.18
CA ARG A 208 3.90 -22.82 1.87
C ARG A 208 5.38 -23.20 1.75
N GLU A 209 5.72 -24.48 1.96
CA GLU A 209 7.09 -24.96 1.83
C GLU A 209 7.60 -24.83 0.39
N ARG A 210 6.76 -25.12 -0.60
CA ARG A 210 7.08 -24.87 -2.02
C ARG A 210 7.42 -23.40 -2.28
N LYS A 211 6.64 -22.46 -1.75
CA LYS A 211 6.95 -21.02 -1.85
C LYS A 211 8.31 -20.69 -1.23
N VAL A 212 8.60 -21.20 -0.04
CA VAL A 212 9.89 -20.99 0.63
C VAL A 212 11.05 -21.48 -0.24
N ILE A 213 10.94 -22.68 -0.82
CA ILE A 213 11.97 -23.25 -1.69
C ILE A 213 12.18 -22.39 -2.94
N VAL A 214 11.09 -22.04 -3.63
CA VAL A 214 11.14 -21.20 -4.84
C VAL A 214 11.80 -19.86 -4.56
N ILE A 215 11.44 -19.20 -3.46
CA ILE A 215 12.01 -17.90 -3.09
C ILE A 215 13.50 -18.04 -2.76
N LYS A 216 13.91 -19.03 -1.96
CA LYS A 216 15.33 -19.26 -1.66
C LYS A 216 16.17 -19.46 -2.91
N GLN A 217 15.69 -20.32 -3.82
CA GLN A 217 16.38 -20.60 -5.08
C GLN A 217 16.50 -19.35 -5.94
N ALA A 218 15.42 -18.57 -6.06
CA ALA A 218 15.42 -17.33 -6.83
C ALA A 218 16.39 -16.27 -6.25
N LEU A 219 16.40 -16.07 -4.93
CA LEU A 219 17.30 -15.11 -4.29
C LEU A 219 18.78 -15.46 -4.53
N ALA A 220 19.13 -16.75 -4.41
CA ALA A 220 20.48 -17.25 -4.67
C ALA A 220 20.84 -17.15 -6.17
N PHE A 221 19.93 -17.55 -7.06
CA PHE A 221 20.12 -17.49 -8.51
C PHE A 221 20.41 -16.07 -9.00
N HIS A 222 19.69 -15.08 -8.47
CA HIS A 222 19.87 -13.66 -8.83
C HIS A 222 20.97 -12.96 -8.02
N GLY A 223 21.59 -13.64 -7.04
CA GLY A 223 22.64 -13.05 -6.20
C GLY A 223 22.14 -11.87 -5.33
N ILE A 224 20.88 -11.90 -4.91
CA ILE A 224 20.23 -10.84 -4.11
C ILE A 224 19.90 -11.29 -2.69
N GLU A 225 20.69 -12.23 -2.17
CA GLU A 225 20.62 -12.64 -0.76
C GLU A 225 21.17 -11.53 0.16
N GLY A 226 20.48 -11.25 1.27
CA GLY A 226 20.87 -10.21 2.22
C GLY A 226 20.06 -8.91 2.07
N SER A 227 20.56 -7.80 2.63
CA SER A 227 19.84 -6.52 2.73
C SER A 227 20.51 -5.36 1.98
N GLY A 228 21.28 -5.65 0.93
CA GLY A 228 22.13 -4.67 0.23
C GLY A 228 21.75 -4.38 -1.22
N SER A 229 20.82 -5.14 -1.81
CA SER A 229 20.45 -5.00 -3.21
C SER A 229 19.66 -3.71 -3.46
N LYS A 230 19.91 -3.06 -4.60
CA LYS A 230 19.13 -1.90 -5.00
C LYS A 230 17.73 -2.34 -5.39
N VAL A 231 16.73 -1.49 -5.14
CA VAL A 231 15.32 -1.82 -5.37
C VAL A 231 15.03 -2.13 -6.83
N GLU A 232 15.70 -1.45 -7.77
CA GLU A 232 15.60 -1.71 -9.20
C GLU A 232 16.11 -3.11 -9.60
N ASP A 233 17.18 -3.58 -8.96
CA ASP A 233 17.76 -4.89 -9.21
C ASP A 233 16.83 -5.97 -8.63
N VAL A 234 16.27 -5.73 -7.44
CA VAL A 234 15.27 -6.61 -6.82
C VAL A 234 14.01 -6.71 -7.67
N PHE A 235 13.48 -5.59 -8.19
CA PHE A 235 12.32 -5.63 -9.08
C PHE A 235 12.61 -6.30 -10.42
N SER A 236 13.82 -6.11 -10.96
CA SER A 236 14.22 -6.82 -12.19
C SER A 236 14.27 -8.32 -11.96
N ALA A 237 14.86 -8.76 -10.84
CA ALA A 237 15.03 -10.16 -10.49
C ALA A 237 13.70 -10.86 -10.15
N VAL A 238 12.97 -10.38 -9.14
CA VAL A 238 11.84 -11.09 -8.50
C VAL A 238 10.56 -10.24 -8.38
N GLY A 239 10.49 -9.13 -9.12
CA GLY A 239 9.42 -8.14 -9.00
C GLY A 239 8.06 -8.56 -9.57
N GLY A 240 7.09 -7.68 -9.33
CA GLY A 240 5.76 -7.66 -9.96
C GLY A 240 5.52 -6.31 -10.62
N LEU A 241 4.82 -6.29 -11.75
CA LEU A 241 4.50 -5.05 -12.47
C LEU A 241 3.59 -4.14 -11.64
N GLU A 242 2.60 -4.74 -10.99
CA GLU A 242 1.68 -4.07 -10.08
C GLU A 242 2.36 -3.62 -8.78
N ILE A 243 3.33 -4.40 -8.27
CA ILE A 243 4.10 -4.01 -7.08
C ILE A 243 5.01 -2.82 -7.39
N ALA A 244 5.67 -2.81 -8.56
CA ALA A 244 6.45 -1.66 -9.02
C ALA A 244 5.55 -0.44 -9.28
N ALA A 245 4.35 -0.64 -9.84
CA ALA A 245 3.37 0.43 -9.99
C ALA A 245 2.90 1.00 -8.64
N LEU A 246 2.61 0.16 -7.65
CA LEU A 246 2.32 0.59 -6.28
C LEU A 246 3.46 1.44 -5.71
N THR A 247 4.71 0.99 -5.83
CA THR A 247 5.88 1.75 -5.36
C THR A 247 5.98 3.11 -6.03
N GLY A 248 5.75 3.18 -7.36
CA GLY A 248 5.73 4.43 -8.09
C GLY A 248 4.59 5.37 -7.64
N ALA A 249 3.40 4.83 -7.41
CA ALA A 249 2.26 5.58 -6.90
C ALA A 249 2.52 6.14 -5.49
N ILE A 250 3.14 5.35 -4.60
CA ILE A 250 3.48 5.77 -3.25
C ILE A 250 4.44 6.97 -3.26
N VAL A 251 5.55 6.88 -4.01
CA VAL A 251 6.52 7.97 -4.11
C VAL A 251 5.87 9.22 -4.70
N ALA A 252 5.12 9.06 -5.80
CA ALA A 252 4.47 10.19 -6.44
C ALA A 252 3.42 10.85 -5.52
N SER A 253 2.75 10.09 -4.65
CA SER A 253 1.75 10.61 -3.71
C SER A 253 2.40 11.47 -2.65
N ALA A 254 3.46 10.95 -2.04
CA ALA A 254 4.26 11.69 -1.08
C ALA A 254 4.85 12.97 -1.68
N GLN A 255 5.39 12.92 -2.91
CA GLN A 255 5.93 14.10 -3.61
C GLN A 255 4.89 15.19 -3.87
N ASN A 256 3.61 14.82 -4.02
CA ASN A 256 2.50 15.74 -4.28
C ASN A 256 1.69 16.08 -3.01
N ARG A 257 2.23 15.79 -1.82
CA ARG A 257 1.59 16.05 -0.53
C ARG A 257 0.25 15.33 -0.31
N VAL A 258 0.09 14.14 -0.88
CA VAL A 258 -1.10 13.30 -0.69
C VAL A 258 -0.70 12.09 0.16
N PRO A 259 -1.21 11.96 1.39
CA PRO A 259 -0.98 10.78 2.22
C PRO A 259 -1.51 9.51 1.56
N VAL A 260 -0.87 8.39 1.87
CA VAL A 260 -1.25 7.07 1.36
C VAL A 260 -1.70 6.19 2.52
N LEU A 261 -2.87 5.58 2.38
CA LEU A 261 -3.33 4.54 3.29
C LEU A 261 -2.87 3.17 2.77
N ILE A 262 -1.88 2.59 3.45
CA ILE A 262 -1.23 1.32 3.12
C ILE A 262 -2.11 0.18 3.60
N ASP A 263 -2.43 -0.75 2.70
CA ASP A 263 -3.27 -1.93 2.97
C ASP A 263 -2.48 -3.06 3.68
N GLY A 264 -2.54 -4.28 3.15
CA GLY A 264 -1.88 -5.45 3.72
C GLY A 264 -0.45 -5.66 3.22
N PHE A 265 -0.03 -6.93 3.28
CA PHE A 265 1.35 -7.34 3.06
C PHE A 265 1.98 -6.80 1.77
N ILE A 266 1.32 -6.99 0.61
CA ILE A 266 1.92 -6.65 -0.68
C ILE A 266 2.10 -5.14 -0.85
N VAL A 267 1.10 -4.34 -0.43
CA VAL A 267 1.19 -2.87 -0.46
C VAL A 267 2.26 -2.38 0.52
N SER A 268 2.42 -3.04 1.68
CA SER A 268 3.51 -2.76 2.62
C SER A 268 4.90 -3.12 2.06
N VAL A 269 5.03 -4.15 1.23
CA VAL A 269 6.28 -4.44 0.51
C VAL A 269 6.58 -3.36 -0.52
N ALA A 270 5.58 -2.91 -1.27
CA ALA A 270 5.72 -1.79 -2.21
C ALA A 270 6.09 -0.48 -1.48
N ALA A 271 5.54 -0.26 -0.28
CA ALA A 271 5.88 0.86 0.60
C ALA A 271 7.33 0.78 1.09
N LEU A 272 7.80 -0.39 1.53
CA LEU A 272 9.19 -0.58 1.92
C LEU A 272 10.13 -0.27 0.74
N ALA A 273 9.82 -0.76 -0.46
CA ALA A 273 10.56 -0.45 -1.67
C ALA A 273 10.58 1.07 -1.96
N ALA A 274 9.45 1.76 -1.80
CA ALA A 274 9.36 3.21 -1.95
C ALA A 274 10.24 3.95 -0.93
N VAL A 275 10.24 3.53 0.34
CA VAL A 275 11.07 4.12 1.40
C VAL A 275 12.55 3.86 1.17
N ARG A 276 12.93 2.69 0.64
CA ARG A 276 14.33 2.37 0.28
C ARG A 276 14.83 3.23 -0.88
N ILE A 277 13.98 3.52 -1.87
CA ILE A 277 14.31 4.43 -2.98
C ILE A 277 14.35 5.88 -2.49
N ASN A 278 13.37 6.27 -1.69
CA ASN A 278 13.15 7.64 -1.28
C ASN A 278 12.67 7.71 0.18
N PRO A 279 13.60 7.79 1.15
CA PRO A 279 13.26 7.76 2.58
C PRO A 279 12.30 8.87 3.01
N SER A 280 12.29 10.00 2.30
CA SER A 280 11.39 11.12 2.58
C SER A 280 9.91 10.82 2.32
N CYS A 281 9.57 9.70 1.67
CA CYS A 281 8.17 9.26 1.52
C CYS A 281 7.59 8.65 2.80
N ARG A 282 8.42 8.12 3.72
CA ARG A 282 7.95 7.40 4.92
C ARG A 282 6.92 8.17 5.77
N PRO A 283 7.08 9.48 6.03
CA PRO A 283 6.10 10.24 6.81
C PRO A 283 4.71 10.29 6.17
N TRP A 284 4.61 10.12 4.85
CA TRP A 284 3.36 10.20 4.08
C TRP A 284 2.54 8.90 4.11
N LEU A 285 3.04 7.86 4.78
CA LEU A 285 2.43 6.53 4.79
C LEU A 285 1.69 6.30 6.12
N ILE A 286 0.40 6.03 6.01
CA ILE A 286 -0.48 5.66 7.13
C ILE A 286 -0.84 4.19 6.95
N PHE A 287 -0.65 3.37 7.98
CA PHE A 287 -0.86 1.92 7.88
C PHE A 287 -2.26 1.55 8.37
N SER A 288 -3.02 0.83 7.54
CA SER A 288 -4.45 0.62 7.77
C SER A 288 -4.75 -0.51 8.76
N HIS A 289 -4.26 -1.72 8.51
CA HIS A 289 -4.57 -2.88 9.34
C HIS A 289 -3.33 -3.72 9.66
N ARG A 290 -3.46 -4.62 10.63
CA ARG A 290 -2.58 -5.78 10.77
C ARG A 290 -3.18 -6.95 9.98
N SER A 291 -2.60 -7.22 8.82
CA SER A 291 -2.94 -8.42 8.04
C SER A 291 -2.58 -9.69 8.78
N ALA A 292 -3.36 -10.75 8.57
CA ALA A 292 -3.06 -12.11 9.03
C ALA A 292 -1.91 -12.78 8.23
N GLU A 293 -1.41 -12.15 7.16
CA GLU A 293 -0.21 -12.63 6.47
C GLU A 293 1.03 -12.50 7.36
N ARG A 294 1.75 -13.62 7.51
CA ARG A 294 2.90 -13.75 8.42
C ARG A 294 3.96 -12.66 8.22
N GLY A 295 4.31 -12.38 6.96
CA GLY A 295 5.32 -11.38 6.62
C GLY A 295 4.90 -9.94 6.90
N HIS A 296 3.61 -9.66 7.12
CA HIS A 296 3.15 -8.28 7.26
C HIS A 296 3.61 -7.62 8.55
N GLN A 297 3.62 -8.36 9.66
CA GLN A 297 4.12 -7.82 10.93
C GLN A 297 5.59 -7.38 10.80
N LEU A 298 6.41 -8.15 10.09
CA LEU A 298 7.80 -7.77 9.82
C LEU A 298 7.88 -6.47 9.01
N MET A 299 7.03 -6.27 8.01
CA MET A 299 7.02 -5.02 7.25
C MET A 299 6.61 -3.81 8.13
N LEU A 300 5.67 -4.01 9.06
CA LEU A 300 5.30 -2.98 10.03
C LEU A 300 6.48 -2.65 10.96
N GLU A 301 7.21 -3.65 11.43
CA GLU A 301 8.40 -3.47 12.29
C GLU A 301 9.54 -2.76 11.54
N GLU A 302 9.86 -3.17 10.31
CA GLU A 302 10.92 -2.56 9.48
C GLU A 302 10.64 -1.08 9.18
N MET A 303 9.37 -0.67 9.18
CA MET A 303 8.96 0.71 8.92
C MET A 303 8.56 1.47 10.18
N ASP A 304 8.70 0.93 11.39
CA ASP A 304 8.20 1.54 12.64
C ASP A 304 6.74 2.02 12.49
N ALA A 305 5.90 1.12 11.99
CA ALA A 305 4.53 1.40 11.62
C ALA A 305 3.54 0.83 12.63
N ARG A 306 2.56 1.66 13.00
CA ARG A 306 1.42 1.27 13.82
C ARG A 306 0.15 1.23 12.96
N PRO A 307 -0.48 0.05 12.77
CA PRO A 307 -1.72 -0.03 12.00
C PRO A 307 -2.93 0.49 12.81
N ILE A 308 -3.96 0.95 12.09
CA ILE A 308 -5.21 1.46 12.69
C ILE A 308 -6.10 0.31 13.20
N LEU A 309 -6.17 -0.79 12.45
CA LEU A 309 -7.09 -1.91 12.69
C LEU A 309 -6.34 -3.23 12.92
N ASP A 310 -6.95 -4.15 13.68
CA ASP A 310 -6.51 -5.53 13.80
C ASP A 310 -7.74 -6.44 13.70
N LEU A 311 -8.04 -6.89 12.47
CA LEU A 311 -9.26 -7.62 12.11
C LEU A 311 -8.98 -9.01 11.52
N GLY A 312 -7.71 -9.44 11.49
CA GLY A 312 -7.33 -10.72 10.87
C GLY A 312 -7.53 -10.78 9.35
N LEU A 313 -7.52 -9.63 8.66
CA LEU A 313 -7.76 -9.55 7.21
C LEU A 313 -6.57 -10.06 6.40
N ARG A 314 -6.84 -10.69 5.26
CA ARG A 314 -5.80 -11.18 4.32
C ARG A 314 -6.30 -11.26 2.87
N LEU A 315 -7.33 -10.49 2.54
CA LEU A 315 -7.89 -10.46 1.18
C LEU A 315 -6.97 -9.73 0.19
N GLY A 316 -6.42 -8.58 0.60
CA GLY A 316 -5.73 -7.66 -0.31
C GLY A 316 -6.72 -6.67 -0.92
N GLU A 317 -6.48 -6.29 -2.17
CA GLU A 317 -7.36 -5.39 -2.95
C GLU A 317 -7.55 -3.99 -2.33
N GLY A 318 -6.75 -3.56 -1.35
CA GLY A 318 -6.98 -2.28 -0.66
C GLY A 318 -8.15 -2.32 0.34
N SER A 319 -8.73 -3.50 0.59
CA SER A 319 -9.94 -3.67 1.42
C SER A 319 -9.74 -3.28 2.88
N GLY A 320 -8.56 -3.54 3.44
CA GLY A 320 -8.18 -3.11 4.78
C GLY A 320 -8.06 -1.60 4.92
N ALA A 321 -7.41 -0.98 3.94
CA ALA A 321 -7.31 0.47 3.84
C ALA A 321 -8.69 1.12 3.68
N ALA A 322 -9.56 0.57 2.85
CA ALA A 322 -10.95 1.04 2.75
C ALA A 322 -11.70 0.95 4.09
N LEU A 323 -11.53 -0.14 4.86
CA LEU A 323 -12.15 -0.29 6.18
C LEU A 323 -11.57 0.65 7.24
N ALA A 324 -10.31 1.07 7.11
CA ALA A 324 -9.70 2.05 8.01
C ALA A 324 -10.11 3.50 7.71
N LEU A 325 -10.60 3.79 6.50
CA LEU A 325 -10.99 5.15 6.08
C LEU A 325 -12.08 5.78 6.98
N PRO A 326 -13.17 5.10 7.36
CA PRO A 326 -14.14 5.64 8.31
C PRO A 326 -13.53 6.03 9.66
N VAL A 327 -12.61 5.22 10.19
CA VAL A 327 -11.93 5.52 11.46
C VAL A 327 -11.09 6.80 11.33
N LEU A 328 -10.39 6.95 10.21
CA LEU A 328 -9.61 8.15 9.91
C LEU A 328 -10.50 9.39 9.73
N ARG A 329 -11.63 9.25 9.02
CA ARG A 329 -12.65 10.31 8.88
C ARG A 329 -13.22 10.74 10.23
N LEU A 330 -13.50 9.79 11.12
CA LEU A 330 -13.99 10.06 12.48
C LEU A 330 -12.92 10.76 13.34
N ALA A 331 -11.65 10.38 13.23
CA ALA A 331 -10.55 11.08 13.89
C ALA A 331 -10.49 12.57 13.49
N CYS A 332 -10.60 12.87 12.19
CA CYS A 332 -10.69 14.23 11.68
C CYS A 332 -11.96 14.96 12.19
N ALA A 333 -13.11 14.30 12.15
CA ALA A 333 -14.38 14.89 12.57
C ALA A 333 -14.38 15.27 14.06
N LEU A 334 -13.88 14.37 14.93
CA LEU A 334 -13.72 14.64 16.36
C LEU A 334 -12.75 15.80 16.60
N HIS A 335 -11.62 15.82 15.91
CA HIS A 335 -10.66 16.92 16.00
C HIS A 335 -11.29 18.27 15.59
N ASN A 336 -12.02 18.30 14.48
CA ASN A 336 -12.56 19.52 13.90
C ASN A 336 -13.83 20.02 14.62
N GLY A 337 -14.63 19.10 15.17
CA GLY A 337 -15.99 19.38 15.62
C GLY A 337 -16.23 19.32 17.13
N MET A 338 -15.35 18.68 17.92
CA MET A 338 -15.47 18.76 19.38
C MET A 338 -15.20 20.19 19.86
N ALA A 339 -15.99 20.61 20.85
CA ALA A 339 -15.76 21.86 21.56
C ALA A 339 -14.47 21.79 22.38
N THR A 340 -13.87 22.95 22.64
CA THR A 340 -12.85 23.12 23.68
C THR A 340 -13.50 23.34 25.05
N PHE A 341 -12.74 23.14 26.13
CA PHE A 341 -13.22 23.46 27.49
C PHE A 341 -13.76 24.89 27.61
N ASP A 342 -13.08 25.85 26.97
CA ASP A 342 -13.48 27.26 26.94
C ASP A 342 -14.82 27.46 26.20
N GLU A 343 -15.01 26.79 25.05
CA GLU A 343 -16.24 26.87 24.24
C GLU A 343 -17.44 26.23 24.95
N ALA A 344 -17.21 25.16 25.72
CA ALA A 344 -18.28 24.42 26.39
C ALA A 344 -18.60 24.91 27.82
N ALA A 345 -17.88 25.93 28.32
CA ALA A 345 -17.97 26.39 29.70
C ALA A 345 -17.80 25.27 30.76
N VAL A 346 -17.04 24.23 30.42
CA VAL A 346 -16.74 23.12 31.34
C VAL A 346 -15.47 23.48 32.11
N SER A 347 -15.52 23.39 33.43
CA SER A 347 -14.35 23.67 34.27
C SER A 347 -13.16 22.78 33.86
N GLY A 348 -12.01 23.42 33.64
CA GLY A 348 -10.76 22.74 33.33
C GLY A 348 -10.26 21.87 34.49
N ARG A 349 -9.13 21.19 34.25
CA ARG A 349 -8.48 20.32 35.24
C ARG A 349 -8.09 21.13 36.48
N ILE A 350 -8.42 20.64 37.67
CA ILE A 350 -7.89 21.18 38.93
C ILE A 350 -6.37 20.89 38.95
N PRO A 351 -5.53 21.89 39.27
CA PRO A 351 -4.06 21.80 39.16
C PRO A 351 -3.43 20.63 39.93
#